data_AF-A0A423PW76-F1
#
_entry.id   AF-A0A423PW76-F1
#
_cell.length_a   1.000
_cell.length_b   1.000
_cell.length_c   1.000
_cell.angle_alpha   90.00
_cell.angle_beta   90.00
_cell.angle_gamma   90.00
#
_symmetry.space_group_name_H-M   'P 1'
#
loop_
_entity.id
_entity.type
_entity.pdbx_description
1 polymer ?
#
loop_
_entity_poly.entity_id
_entity_poly.type
_entity_poly.pdbx_seq_one_letter_code
_entity_poly.pdbx_strand_id
1 'polypeptide(L)'
;MSKWAWAGLVLTGVLVASGCSDDKNALAEDMNDKTEAPATPQRALRITQAGRYQVSPFAFDAGAAEIVAYDPRLMRLYVVNSSARTVDVLDIADPDAITRIGQIDASAEGASANSVAVSGTTVAVAIEAKTKTAPGKVAFYNASDFTKLGEATVGALPDMVTFTPNGRRVLVANEGEPADDYATDPEGSVSVIDVSRGFQMPDVRSADFSAYNDHAEALRERGVRIFGPRASVAQDLEPEYIAVAADGETAYVSLQENNAIATVDIENARVTAIHALGEKDFNLAGQGIDPSNSDGLNIRKVPVFGLYQPDTIAVFTDDDTRYLLTANEGDARDYDGFSEEADAKDVTLDPQVFPNAAALQEDSALGDLKITTTLGDADNDGDYEALYAYGARSFSIRRAADAALVYDSADDFEQITGQRYGDGFNADNTSNDGDDRSDNKGPEPEALATGVIDGRRYAFIGLERMSGFMVYDITAVEAPEFVTYINNRDLDVDPESGRAGDLGPESIVFISADDSPIDDQPLLAVGNEVSGSTTLYRLHLIAASADNDSMQDSMADDG
;
A
#
# COMPACT_ATOMS: atom_id res chain seq x y z
N MET A 1 -1.83 10.98 64.34
CA MET A 1 -0.62 11.79 64.60
C MET A 1 -0.53 12.77 63.43
N SER A 2 -0.72 14.10 63.58
CA SER A 2 0.27 15.09 64.05
C SER A 2 1.53 15.07 63.18
N LYS A 3 2.03 16.11 62.50
CA LYS A 3 1.72 17.57 62.31
C LYS A 3 2.56 18.06 61.08
N TRP A 4 2.41 19.20 60.40
CA TRP A 4 1.43 20.32 60.32
C TRP A 4 1.72 21.12 59.00
N ALA A 5 0.86 22.09 58.64
CA ALA A 5 1.15 23.14 57.64
C ALA A 5 1.87 24.36 58.27
N TRP A 6 2.20 25.40 57.48
CA TRP A 6 1.82 26.82 57.72
C TRP A 6 2.25 27.74 56.55
N ALA A 7 1.64 28.93 56.48
CA ALA A 7 1.81 29.95 55.43
C ALA A 7 2.06 31.35 56.05
N GLY A 8 2.36 32.36 55.21
CA GLY A 8 2.49 33.78 55.59
C GLY A 8 3.84 34.38 55.13
N LEU A 9 3.95 35.26 54.12
CA LEU A 9 3.35 36.59 53.88
C LEU A 9 3.96 37.71 54.77
N VAL A 10 4.53 38.76 54.14
CA VAL A 10 4.25 40.22 54.38
C VAL A 10 5.26 41.15 53.65
N LEU A 11 4.73 42.27 53.14
CA LEU A 11 5.40 43.37 52.43
C LEU A 11 6.36 44.24 53.28
N THR A 12 7.22 45.00 52.57
CA THR A 12 7.72 46.40 52.75
C THR A 12 9.24 46.48 52.57
N GLY A 13 9.85 47.53 52.00
CA GLY A 13 9.34 48.76 51.39
C GLY A 13 10.32 49.94 51.54
N VAL A 14 10.32 50.87 50.58
CA VAL A 14 10.90 52.25 50.60
C VAL A 14 12.34 52.48 50.06
N LEU A 15 12.35 53.28 48.99
CA LEU A 15 13.43 54.01 48.30
C LEU A 15 14.35 54.90 49.18
N VAL A 16 15.48 55.38 48.63
CA VAL A 16 15.79 56.82 48.37
C VAL A 16 16.90 56.96 47.30
N ALA A 17 16.57 57.61 46.16
CA ALA A 17 17.23 58.72 45.40
C ALA A 17 18.78 58.79 45.21
N SER A 18 19.37 59.51 44.24
CA SER A 18 18.90 60.45 43.17
C SER A 18 20.00 60.71 42.12
N GLY A 19 19.65 61.05 40.87
CA GLY A 19 20.57 61.67 39.90
C GLY A 19 19.94 61.89 38.51
N CYS A 20 19.86 63.15 38.04
CA CYS A 20 19.12 63.55 36.84
C CYS A 20 20.03 63.94 35.65
N SER A 21 19.56 63.68 34.42
CA SER A 21 19.49 64.68 33.34
C SER A 21 18.57 64.19 32.20
N ASP A 22 17.74 65.07 31.66
CA ASP A 22 16.80 64.81 30.56
C ASP A 22 17.49 64.70 29.18
N ASP A 23 16.96 63.91 28.24
CA ASP A 23 16.13 64.44 27.13
C ASP A 23 15.49 63.32 26.26
N LYS A 24 14.60 63.69 25.33
CA LYS A 24 13.63 62.79 24.65
C LYS A 24 14.07 62.29 23.27
N ASN A 25 13.87 61.00 22.97
CA ASN A 25 12.95 60.50 21.91
C ASN A 25 13.16 59.02 21.52
N ALA A 26 12.05 58.28 21.56
CA ALA A 26 11.54 57.29 20.58
C ALA A 26 12.37 56.09 20.07
N LEU A 27 11.62 54.99 19.93
CA LEU A 27 11.85 53.74 19.19
C LEU A 27 12.72 52.67 19.87
N ALA A 28 12.21 51.44 19.77
CA ALA A 28 12.80 50.21 20.29
C ALA A 28 13.31 49.38 19.11
N GLU A 29 14.29 48.51 19.36
CA GLU A 29 14.43 47.27 18.60
C GLU A 29 15.24 46.22 19.36
N ASP A 30 15.24 45.01 18.84
CA ASP A 30 15.37 43.75 19.58
C ASP A 30 16.82 43.32 19.89
N MET A 31 16.97 42.39 20.83
CA MET A 31 18.24 41.74 21.16
C MET A 31 18.04 40.22 21.14
N ASN A 32 18.31 39.60 19.99
CA ASN A 32 18.37 38.15 19.86
C ASN A 32 19.63 37.75 19.09
N ASP A 33 20.52 37.01 19.75
CA ASP A 33 21.54 36.20 19.09
C ASP A 33 21.66 34.88 19.87
N LYS A 34 21.08 33.84 19.28
CA LYS A 34 21.39 32.44 19.59
C LYS A 34 21.97 31.87 18.31
N THR A 35 23.22 31.43 18.38
CA THR A 35 23.89 30.74 17.28
C THR A 35 23.16 29.45 16.90
N GLU A 36 22.54 29.43 15.73
CA GLU A 36 21.99 28.21 15.13
C GLU A 36 23.12 27.28 14.65
N ALA A 37 22.84 25.98 14.66
CA ALA A 37 23.67 25.01 13.95
C ALA A 37 23.47 25.18 12.43
N PRO A 38 24.48 24.90 11.58
CA PRO A 38 24.32 25.07 10.14
C PRO A 38 23.23 24.14 9.62
N ALA A 39 22.25 24.71 8.91
CA ALA A 39 21.22 23.95 8.22
C ALA A 39 21.86 23.00 7.19
N THR A 40 21.54 21.71 7.29
CA THR A 40 21.87 20.75 6.24
C THR A 40 21.14 21.16 4.96
N PRO A 41 21.81 21.32 3.81
CA PRO A 41 21.13 21.69 2.57
C PRO A 41 20.12 20.59 2.21
N GLN A 42 18.85 20.96 2.14
CA GLN A 42 17.76 20.07 1.75
C GLN A 42 18.08 19.54 0.34
N ARG A 43 18.11 18.21 0.17
CA ARG A 43 18.20 17.58 -1.15
C ARG A 43 16.78 17.23 -1.57
N ALA A 44 16.36 17.66 -2.76
CA ALA A 44 15.10 17.26 -3.33
C ALA A 44 15.30 15.99 -4.16
N LEU A 45 14.42 15.00 -3.98
CA LEU A 45 14.38 13.82 -4.83
C LEU A 45 13.64 14.18 -6.11
N ARG A 46 14.38 14.28 -7.21
CA ARG A 46 13.85 14.46 -8.56
C ARG A 46 13.67 13.08 -9.19
N ILE A 47 12.48 12.83 -9.72
CA ILE A 47 12.15 11.60 -10.44
C ILE A 47 11.95 11.93 -11.92
N THR A 48 12.48 11.09 -12.81
CA THR A 48 12.32 11.23 -14.27
C THR A 48 12.14 9.87 -14.90
N GLN A 49 11.18 9.73 -15.81
CA GLN A 49 10.99 8.49 -16.57
C GLN A 49 12.25 8.15 -17.39
N ALA A 50 12.54 6.86 -17.50
CA ALA A 50 13.54 6.27 -18.38
C ALA A 50 12.79 5.52 -19.53
N GLY A 51 13.12 4.26 -19.79
CA GLY A 51 12.41 3.41 -20.73
C GLY A 51 11.03 2.98 -20.22
N ARG A 52 10.15 2.66 -21.17
CA ARG A 52 8.86 2.00 -20.96
C ARG A 52 8.76 0.83 -21.91
N TYR A 53 8.47 -0.36 -21.39
CA TYR A 53 8.04 -1.52 -22.16
C TYR A 53 6.51 -1.59 -22.14
N GLN A 54 5.92 -2.11 -23.22
CA GLN A 54 4.51 -2.45 -23.29
C GLN A 54 4.37 -3.80 -24.00
N VAL A 55 3.51 -4.66 -23.47
CA VAL A 55 3.25 -6.00 -23.98
C VAL A 55 2.86 -5.96 -25.47
N SER A 56 3.32 -6.97 -26.22
CA SER A 56 3.09 -7.03 -27.67
C SER A 56 2.65 -8.43 -28.10
N PRO A 57 1.42 -8.60 -28.66
CA PRO A 57 0.42 -7.56 -28.93
C PRO A 57 -0.07 -6.88 -27.65
N PHE A 58 -0.50 -5.62 -27.77
CA PHE A 58 -1.12 -4.88 -26.67
C PHE A 58 -2.39 -5.63 -26.21
N ALA A 59 -2.52 -5.75 -24.89
CA ALA A 59 -3.70 -6.21 -24.19
C ALA A 59 -4.03 -5.13 -23.15
N PHE A 60 -5.27 -4.66 -23.19
CA PHE A 60 -5.85 -3.78 -22.18
C PHE A 60 -6.58 -4.64 -21.16
N ASP A 61 -6.53 -4.28 -19.88
CA ASP A 61 -7.32 -4.89 -18.81
C ASP A 61 -7.25 -6.43 -18.83
N ALA A 62 -6.04 -6.95 -18.54
CA ALA A 62 -5.69 -8.35 -18.80
C ALA A 62 -4.71 -8.97 -17.79
N GLY A 63 -4.41 -8.31 -16.65
CA GLY A 63 -3.35 -8.75 -15.74
C GLY A 63 -1.98 -8.75 -16.41
N ALA A 64 -1.65 -7.69 -17.17
CA ALA A 64 -0.47 -7.66 -18.04
C ALA A 64 0.59 -6.69 -17.49
N ALA A 65 1.69 -7.23 -16.97
CA ALA A 65 2.65 -6.51 -16.11
C ALA A 65 2.14 -6.22 -14.68
N GLU A 66 1.37 -7.18 -14.15
CA GLU A 66 0.90 -7.31 -12.76
C GLU A 66 2.09 -7.33 -11.77
N ILE A 67 2.70 -8.49 -11.52
CA ILE A 67 3.87 -8.62 -10.64
C ILE A 67 5.22 -8.51 -11.39
N VAL A 68 6.10 -7.65 -10.89
CA VAL A 68 7.47 -7.41 -11.38
C VAL A 68 8.52 -7.85 -10.35
N ALA A 69 9.54 -8.59 -10.78
CA ALA A 69 10.70 -8.96 -9.95
C ALA A 69 12.04 -8.70 -10.67
N TYR A 70 13.09 -8.33 -9.92
CA TYR A 70 14.37 -7.90 -10.50
C TYR A 70 15.56 -8.83 -10.17
N ASP A 71 16.33 -9.26 -11.18
CA ASP A 71 17.64 -9.92 -11.01
C ASP A 71 18.80 -8.93 -11.27
N PRO A 72 19.48 -8.42 -10.22
CA PRO A 72 20.60 -7.49 -10.38
C PRO A 72 21.83 -8.12 -11.06
N ARG A 73 21.98 -9.46 -11.00
CA ARG A 73 23.14 -10.15 -11.58
C ARG A 73 23.09 -10.21 -13.10
N LEU A 74 21.89 -10.14 -13.66
CA LEU A 74 21.61 -10.21 -15.09
C LEU A 74 21.01 -8.91 -15.64
N MET A 75 20.70 -7.93 -14.77
CA MET A 75 20.04 -6.66 -15.09
C MET A 75 18.72 -6.89 -15.84
N ARG A 76 17.83 -7.70 -15.26
CA ARG A 76 16.57 -8.13 -15.88
C ARG A 76 15.37 -8.00 -14.95
N LEU A 77 14.24 -7.62 -15.53
CA LEU A 77 12.93 -7.75 -14.90
C LEU A 77 12.25 -9.03 -15.40
N TYR A 78 11.58 -9.71 -14.48
CA TYR A 78 10.61 -10.78 -14.72
C TYR A 78 9.23 -10.19 -14.47
N VAL A 79 8.35 -10.25 -15.47
CA VAL A 79 7.09 -9.50 -15.49
C VAL A 79 5.94 -10.45 -15.79
N VAL A 80 5.04 -10.63 -14.82
CA VAL A 80 3.86 -11.47 -14.96
C VAL A 80 2.90 -10.93 -16.02
N ASN A 81 2.30 -11.85 -16.78
CA ASN A 81 1.13 -11.62 -17.60
C ASN A 81 0.14 -12.75 -17.26
N SER A 82 -0.74 -12.51 -16.30
CA SER A 82 -1.56 -13.51 -15.61
C SER A 82 -2.52 -14.24 -16.54
N SER A 83 -3.39 -13.51 -17.24
CA SER A 83 -4.31 -14.08 -18.25
C SER A 83 -3.58 -14.84 -19.38
N ALA A 84 -2.36 -14.40 -19.71
CA ALA A 84 -1.52 -15.08 -20.70
C ALA A 84 -0.86 -16.37 -20.14
N ARG A 85 -0.74 -16.50 -18.81
CA ARG A 85 0.05 -17.51 -18.07
C ARG A 85 1.51 -17.51 -18.48
N THR A 86 2.11 -16.33 -18.55
CA THR A 86 3.50 -16.17 -18.98
C THR A 86 4.23 -15.11 -18.17
N VAL A 87 5.52 -15.31 -17.94
CA VAL A 87 6.39 -14.29 -17.35
C VAL A 87 7.34 -13.80 -18.43
N ASP A 88 7.22 -12.53 -18.82
CA ASP A 88 8.13 -11.90 -19.77
C ASP A 88 9.46 -11.55 -19.10
N VAL A 89 10.55 -11.67 -19.85
CA VAL A 89 11.90 -11.38 -19.36
C VAL A 89 12.44 -10.18 -20.12
N LEU A 90 12.53 -9.06 -19.41
CA LEU A 90 12.95 -7.77 -19.96
C LEU A 90 14.40 -7.49 -19.54
N ASP A 91 15.27 -7.23 -20.51
CA ASP A 91 16.62 -6.71 -20.28
C ASP A 91 16.55 -5.20 -20.05
N ILE A 92 17.19 -4.74 -18.97
CA ILE A 92 17.25 -3.33 -18.57
C ILE A 92 18.69 -2.83 -18.41
N ALA A 93 19.68 -3.51 -18.98
CA ALA A 93 21.09 -3.10 -18.92
C ALA A 93 21.33 -1.72 -19.59
N ASP A 94 20.48 -1.35 -20.55
CA ASP A 94 20.22 0.03 -20.93
C ASP A 94 18.79 0.40 -20.47
N PRO A 95 18.61 1.14 -19.36
CA PRO A 95 17.28 1.42 -18.83
C PRO A 95 16.48 2.43 -19.68
N ASP A 96 17.07 3.08 -20.70
CA ASP A 96 16.30 3.85 -21.69
C ASP A 96 15.76 2.98 -22.83
N ALA A 97 16.26 1.75 -22.97
CA ALA A 97 15.98 0.85 -24.09
C ALA A 97 15.60 -0.56 -23.60
N ILE A 98 14.56 -0.64 -22.77
CA ILE A 98 14.03 -1.92 -22.26
C ILE A 98 13.68 -2.84 -23.43
N THR A 99 14.18 -4.08 -23.42
CA THR A 99 13.88 -5.07 -24.47
C THR A 99 13.47 -6.42 -23.91
N ARG A 100 12.39 -6.98 -24.44
CA ARG A 100 11.98 -8.37 -24.13
C ARG A 100 12.93 -9.36 -24.82
N ILE A 101 13.71 -10.07 -24.00
CA ILE A 101 14.74 -11.03 -24.44
C ILE A 101 14.31 -12.49 -24.30
N GLY A 102 13.22 -12.76 -23.59
CA GLY A 102 12.71 -14.09 -23.34
C GLY A 102 11.33 -14.08 -22.70
N GLN A 103 10.79 -15.27 -22.47
CA GLN A 103 9.54 -15.50 -21.77
C GLN A 103 9.58 -16.90 -21.13
N ILE A 104 9.06 -17.02 -19.92
CA ILE A 104 8.70 -18.29 -19.28
C ILE A 104 7.24 -18.57 -19.63
N ASP A 105 6.98 -19.73 -20.25
CA ASP A 105 5.63 -20.21 -20.56
C ASP A 105 5.16 -21.14 -19.43
N ALA A 106 4.14 -20.69 -18.69
CA ALA A 106 3.47 -21.45 -17.63
C ALA A 106 2.08 -21.94 -18.05
N SER A 107 1.68 -21.81 -19.32
CA SER A 107 0.34 -22.16 -19.82
C SER A 107 -0.02 -23.65 -19.68
N ALA A 108 0.98 -24.52 -19.51
CA ALA A 108 0.82 -25.94 -19.24
C ALA A 108 0.61 -26.28 -17.75
N GLU A 109 0.81 -25.33 -16.84
CA GLU A 109 0.94 -25.56 -15.40
C GLU A 109 -0.35 -25.32 -14.60
N GLY A 110 -1.14 -24.31 -14.96
CA GLY A 110 -2.30 -23.83 -14.19
C GLY A 110 -3.35 -23.06 -14.99
N ALA A 111 -4.07 -22.15 -14.33
CA ALA A 111 -5.06 -21.25 -14.94
C ALA A 111 -4.57 -19.79 -15.07
N SER A 112 -3.91 -19.25 -14.04
CA SER A 112 -3.14 -18.02 -14.07
C SER A 112 -1.71 -18.25 -13.54
N ALA A 113 -0.87 -17.22 -13.62
CA ALA A 113 0.48 -17.19 -13.08
C ALA A 113 0.67 -15.88 -12.29
N ASN A 114 0.01 -15.78 -11.13
CA ASN A 114 -0.22 -14.55 -10.36
C ASN A 114 1.08 -13.80 -10.01
N SER A 115 2.05 -14.50 -9.40
CA SER A 115 3.23 -13.82 -8.85
C SER A 115 4.55 -14.44 -9.29
N VAL A 116 5.60 -13.61 -9.30
CA VAL A 116 6.97 -14.01 -9.64
C VAL A 116 7.97 -13.45 -8.64
N ALA A 117 8.96 -14.28 -8.28
CA ALA A 117 10.13 -13.84 -7.53
C ALA A 117 11.41 -14.43 -8.12
N VAL A 118 12.55 -13.76 -7.90
CA VAL A 118 13.86 -14.24 -8.36
C VAL A 118 14.89 -14.18 -7.24
N SER A 119 15.71 -15.22 -7.13
CA SER A 119 16.83 -15.27 -6.20
C SER A 119 17.99 -16.07 -6.77
N GLY A 120 19.17 -15.45 -6.83
CA GLY A 120 20.37 -16.06 -7.38
C GLY A 120 20.18 -16.49 -8.84
N THR A 121 20.12 -17.79 -9.09
CA THR A 121 19.97 -18.36 -10.44
C THR A 121 18.56 -18.89 -10.72
N THR A 122 17.58 -18.62 -9.86
CA THR A 122 16.25 -19.24 -9.91
C THR A 122 15.15 -18.20 -9.91
N VAL A 123 14.18 -18.39 -10.80
CA VAL A 123 12.88 -17.71 -10.81
C VAL A 123 11.86 -18.69 -10.23
N ALA A 124 11.02 -18.22 -9.32
CA ALA A 124 9.85 -18.91 -8.81
C ALA A 124 8.59 -18.22 -9.34
N VAL A 125 7.61 -18.97 -9.82
CA VAL A 125 6.33 -18.47 -10.32
C VAL A 125 5.21 -19.16 -9.57
N ALA A 126 4.35 -18.39 -8.91
CA ALA A 126 3.11 -18.86 -8.29
C ALA A 126 2.04 -19.06 -9.37
N ILE A 127 1.31 -20.17 -9.29
CA ILE A 127 0.45 -20.66 -10.37
C ILE A 127 -0.77 -21.32 -9.73
N GLU A 128 -1.93 -20.69 -9.89
CA GLU A 128 -3.20 -21.24 -9.44
C GLU A 128 -3.69 -22.44 -10.26
N ALA A 129 -4.51 -23.27 -9.61
CA ALA A 129 -5.11 -24.43 -10.25
C ALA A 129 -6.30 -24.02 -11.13
N LYS A 130 -6.64 -24.86 -12.13
CA LYS A 130 -7.82 -24.66 -13.01
C LYS A 130 -9.18 -24.72 -12.31
N THR A 131 -9.17 -24.92 -11.01
CA THR A 131 -10.28 -24.77 -10.10
C THR A 131 -9.66 -23.97 -8.97
N LYS A 132 -10.03 -22.69 -8.84
CA LYS A 132 -9.49 -21.69 -7.91
C LYS A 132 -9.27 -22.28 -6.49
N THR A 133 -10.30 -22.96 -5.99
CA THR A 133 -10.34 -23.62 -4.68
C THR A 133 -9.49 -24.90 -4.53
N ALA A 134 -8.75 -25.32 -5.56
CA ALA A 134 -7.89 -26.50 -5.51
C ALA A 134 -6.40 -26.11 -5.31
N PRO A 135 -5.59 -26.96 -4.65
CA PRO A 135 -4.16 -26.73 -4.47
C PRO A 135 -3.42 -26.35 -5.76
N GLY A 136 -2.84 -25.15 -5.78
CA GLY A 136 -1.98 -24.65 -6.85
C GLY A 136 -0.54 -25.14 -6.71
N LYS A 137 0.39 -24.44 -7.38
CA LYS A 137 1.82 -24.77 -7.34
C LYS A 137 2.72 -23.54 -7.39
N VAL A 138 3.97 -23.73 -6.98
CA VAL A 138 5.09 -22.91 -7.44
C VAL A 138 5.92 -23.70 -8.43
N ALA A 139 6.17 -23.13 -9.62
CA ALA A 139 7.10 -23.67 -10.59
C ALA A 139 8.44 -22.93 -10.54
N PHE A 140 9.54 -23.69 -10.58
CA PHE A 140 10.90 -23.14 -10.50
C PHE A 140 11.58 -23.20 -11.87
N TYR A 141 12.21 -22.11 -12.29
CA TYR A 141 12.90 -21.98 -13.58
C TYR A 141 14.30 -21.41 -13.41
N ASN A 142 15.21 -21.77 -14.32
CA ASN A 142 16.55 -21.20 -14.37
C ASN A 142 16.52 -19.78 -14.95
N ALA A 143 17.05 -18.79 -14.21
CA ALA A 143 17.09 -17.39 -14.63
C ALA A 143 17.89 -17.11 -15.93
N SER A 144 18.74 -18.06 -16.36
CA SER A 144 19.64 -17.86 -17.51
C SER A 144 19.10 -18.43 -18.82
N ASP A 145 18.37 -19.54 -18.77
CA ASP A 145 17.87 -20.27 -19.96
C ASP A 145 16.39 -20.66 -19.88
N PHE A 146 15.69 -20.27 -18.81
CA PHE A 146 14.26 -20.48 -18.56
C PHE A 146 13.84 -21.96 -18.52
N THR A 147 14.80 -22.88 -18.35
CA THR A 147 14.48 -24.30 -18.16
C THR A 147 13.83 -24.56 -16.81
N LYS A 148 12.73 -25.33 -16.80
CA LYS A 148 12.04 -25.71 -15.56
C LYS A 148 12.93 -26.64 -14.72
N LEU A 149 13.22 -26.22 -13.50
CA LEU A 149 14.03 -26.92 -12.50
C LEU A 149 13.22 -27.89 -11.64
N GLY A 150 11.91 -27.65 -11.52
CA GLY A 150 10.95 -28.49 -10.79
C GLY A 150 9.72 -27.70 -10.35
N GLU A 151 8.96 -28.24 -9.40
CA GLU A 151 7.74 -27.61 -8.86
C GLU A 151 7.45 -28.06 -7.42
N ALA A 152 6.60 -27.31 -6.73
CA ALA A 152 6.06 -27.61 -5.40
C ALA A 152 4.54 -27.40 -5.43
N THR A 153 3.75 -28.36 -4.93
CA THR A 153 2.32 -28.14 -4.65
C THR A 153 2.19 -27.32 -3.36
N VAL A 154 1.28 -26.35 -3.34
CA VAL A 154 1.05 -25.40 -2.24
C VAL A 154 -0.45 -25.35 -1.89
N GLY A 155 -0.94 -24.28 -1.25
CA GLY A 155 -2.36 -24.09 -0.93
C GLY A 155 -3.24 -23.80 -2.15
N ALA A 156 -4.54 -23.58 -1.91
CA ALA A 156 -5.45 -23.07 -2.93
C ALA A 156 -5.17 -21.58 -3.18
N LEU A 157 -5.36 -21.13 -4.44
CA LEU A 157 -5.01 -19.78 -4.90
C LEU A 157 -3.66 -19.25 -4.36
N PRO A 158 -2.53 -19.81 -4.83
CA PRO A 158 -1.21 -19.29 -4.48
C PRO A 158 -0.99 -17.98 -5.22
N ASP A 159 -1.20 -16.89 -4.51
CA ASP A 159 -1.09 -15.57 -5.06
C ASP A 159 0.37 -15.08 -5.01
N MET A 160 0.76 -14.37 -3.95
CA MET A 160 2.10 -13.82 -3.81
C MET A 160 3.16 -14.89 -3.56
N VAL A 161 4.32 -14.79 -4.24
CA VAL A 161 5.51 -15.59 -3.96
C VAL A 161 6.73 -14.72 -3.67
N THR A 162 7.55 -15.11 -2.68
CA THR A 162 8.79 -14.41 -2.36
C THR A 162 9.88 -15.34 -1.82
N PHE A 163 11.15 -14.92 -1.91
CA PHE A 163 12.29 -15.63 -1.35
C PHE A 163 12.70 -15.04 0.00
N THR A 164 13.10 -15.90 0.94
CA THR A 164 13.91 -15.47 2.08
C THR A 164 15.22 -14.81 1.61
N PRO A 165 15.80 -13.83 2.35
CA PRO A 165 17.00 -13.09 1.92
C PRO A 165 18.22 -13.95 1.56
N ASN A 166 18.31 -15.17 2.11
CA ASN A 166 19.40 -16.12 1.83
C ASN A 166 19.10 -17.09 0.67
N GLY A 167 17.94 -16.99 0.01
CA GLY A 167 17.51 -17.79 -1.12
C GLY A 167 17.21 -19.27 -0.81
N ARG A 168 17.19 -19.69 0.46
CA ARG A 168 17.03 -21.11 0.84
C ARG A 168 15.60 -21.55 1.04
N ARG A 169 14.70 -20.61 1.30
CA ARG A 169 13.25 -20.83 1.41
C ARG A 169 12.48 -19.88 0.52
N VAL A 170 11.39 -20.39 -0.02
CA VAL A 170 10.36 -19.63 -0.74
C VAL A 170 9.10 -19.63 0.12
N LEU A 171 8.49 -18.47 0.27
CA LEU A 171 7.20 -18.29 0.91
C LEU A 171 6.16 -18.01 -0.16
N VAL A 172 4.94 -18.50 0.05
CA VAL A 172 3.81 -18.34 -0.86
C VAL A 172 2.60 -18.02 -0.01
N ALA A 173 1.94 -16.90 -0.27
CA ALA A 173 0.60 -16.64 0.23
C ALA A 173 -0.36 -17.55 -0.54
N ASN A 174 -1.35 -18.10 0.14
CA ASN A 174 -2.34 -18.96 -0.48
C ASN A 174 -3.65 -18.51 0.12
N GLU A 175 -4.31 -17.56 -0.53
CA GLU A 175 -5.51 -16.87 -0.02
C GLU A 175 -6.52 -17.91 0.44
N GLY A 176 -6.79 -18.89 -0.41
CA GLY A 176 -7.81 -19.88 -0.13
C GLY A 176 -9.22 -19.35 -0.30
N GLU A 177 -9.41 -18.34 -1.17
CA GLU A 177 -10.72 -17.82 -1.53
C GLU A 177 -11.74 -18.91 -1.87
N PRO A 178 -13.03 -18.65 -1.58
CA PRO A 178 -14.13 -19.53 -1.95
C PRO A 178 -14.37 -19.60 -3.47
N ALA A 179 -15.15 -20.60 -3.88
CA ALA A 179 -15.77 -20.58 -5.19
C ALA A 179 -16.93 -19.56 -5.21
N ASP A 180 -17.25 -19.00 -6.38
CA ASP A 180 -18.26 -17.94 -6.55
C ASP A 180 -19.62 -18.27 -5.89
N ASP A 181 -20.02 -19.55 -5.88
CA ASP A 181 -21.28 -20.03 -5.28
C ASP A 181 -21.21 -20.34 -3.77
N TYR A 182 -20.06 -20.07 -3.13
CA TYR A 182 -19.71 -20.42 -1.74
C TYR A 182 -19.93 -21.90 -1.36
N ALA A 183 -19.99 -22.82 -2.34
CA ALA A 183 -20.17 -24.24 -2.07
C ALA A 183 -18.86 -24.96 -1.70
N THR A 184 -17.71 -24.38 -2.05
CA THR A 184 -16.37 -24.82 -1.65
C THR A 184 -15.57 -23.62 -1.17
N ASP A 185 -14.97 -23.76 0.00
CA ASP A 185 -14.34 -22.71 0.79
C ASP A 185 -13.11 -23.36 1.46
N PRO A 186 -11.92 -23.32 0.83
CA PRO A 186 -10.71 -23.98 1.32
C PRO A 186 -10.10 -23.24 2.53
N GLU A 187 -9.02 -23.77 3.10
CA GLU A 187 -8.29 -23.08 4.18
C GLU A 187 -7.16 -22.23 3.60
N GLY A 188 -7.13 -20.94 3.93
CA GLY A 188 -6.02 -20.04 3.65
C GLY A 188 -4.77 -20.42 4.43
N SER A 189 -3.59 -20.20 3.85
CA SER A 189 -2.32 -20.59 4.49
C SER A 189 -1.09 -19.92 3.88
N VAL A 190 0.04 -19.97 4.60
CA VAL A 190 1.35 -19.55 4.06
C VAL A 190 2.25 -20.75 3.87
N SER A 191 2.54 -21.10 2.62
CA SER A 191 3.40 -22.24 2.27
C SER A 191 4.88 -21.85 2.36
N VAL A 192 5.66 -22.63 3.11
CA VAL A 192 7.11 -22.47 3.31
C VAL A 192 7.83 -23.65 2.65
N ILE A 193 8.51 -23.35 1.54
CA ILE A 193 9.18 -24.33 0.68
C ILE A 193 10.70 -24.27 0.93
N ASP A 194 11.31 -25.32 1.49
CA ASP A 194 12.78 -25.43 1.61
C ASP A 194 13.38 -25.98 0.31
N VAL A 195 14.09 -25.10 -0.39
CA VAL A 195 14.77 -25.39 -1.67
C VAL A 195 16.26 -25.69 -1.51
N SER A 196 16.77 -25.82 -0.28
CA SER A 196 18.20 -26.05 -0.01
C SER A 196 18.73 -27.42 -0.48
N ARG A 197 17.83 -28.33 -0.87
CA ARG A 197 18.15 -29.62 -1.51
C ARG A 197 17.88 -29.65 -3.03
N GLY A 198 17.50 -28.51 -3.61
CA GLY A 198 17.10 -28.36 -5.02
C GLY A 198 15.59 -28.47 -5.26
N PHE A 199 15.18 -28.18 -6.49
CA PHE A 199 13.80 -27.86 -6.85
C PHE A 199 12.94 -29.04 -7.35
N GLN A 200 13.52 -30.23 -7.53
CA GLN A 200 12.81 -31.39 -8.10
C GLN A 200 11.76 -31.99 -7.17
N MET A 201 12.04 -31.97 -5.85
CA MET A 201 11.16 -32.42 -4.77
C MET A 201 11.53 -31.63 -3.50
N PRO A 202 11.21 -30.32 -3.45
CA PRO A 202 11.50 -29.49 -2.28
C PRO A 202 10.60 -29.91 -1.10
N ASP A 203 11.01 -29.56 0.12
CA ASP A 203 10.22 -29.84 1.32
C ASP A 203 9.20 -28.71 1.53
N VAL A 204 7.91 -29.02 1.51
CA VAL A 204 6.83 -28.03 1.66
C VAL A 204 6.15 -28.25 3.00
N ARG A 205 5.97 -27.16 3.76
CA ARG A 205 5.16 -27.10 4.98
C ARG A 205 4.26 -25.88 4.90
N SER A 206 3.11 -25.92 5.55
CA SER A 206 2.19 -24.78 5.59
C SER A 206 2.08 -24.23 7.01
N ALA A 207 2.18 -22.91 7.12
CA ALA A 207 1.71 -22.17 8.27
C ALA A 207 0.21 -21.93 8.09
N ASP A 208 -0.60 -22.83 8.65
CA ASP A 208 -2.07 -22.72 8.64
C ASP A 208 -2.59 -21.93 9.86
N PHE A 209 -3.89 -21.60 9.81
CA PHE A 209 -4.62 -20.94 10.90
C PHE A 209 -5.51 -21.88 11.71
N SER A 210 -5.45 -23.20 11.50
CA SER A 210 -6.36 -24.17 12.15
C SER A 210 -6.31 -24.11 13.68
N ALA A 211 -5.15 -23.72 14.24
CA ALA A 211 -4.95 -23.47 15.66
C ALA A 211 -5.78 -22.31 16.24
N TYR A 212 -6.40 -21.47 15.39
CA TYR A 212 -7.25 -20.34 15.76
C TYR A 212 -8.75 -20.63 15.58
N ASN A 213 -9.14 -21.80 15.07
CA ASN A 213 -10.56 -22.15 14.84
C ASN A 213 -11.43 -22.06 16.11
N ASP A 214 -10.87 -22.42 17.27
CA ASP A 214 -11.54 -22.29 18.58
C ASP A 214 -11.45 -20.86 19.19
N HIS A 215 -11.01 -19.86 18.40
CA HIS A 215 -10.71 -18.49 18.86
C HIS A 215 -11.42 -17.38 18.05
N ALA A 216 -12.39 -17.73 17.19
CA ALA A 216 -13.12 -16.77 16.35
C ALA A 216 -13.74 -15.59 17.13
N GLU A 217 -14.41 -15.86 18.25
CA GLU A 217 -15.03 -14.82 19.10
C GLU A 217 -13.96 -13.85 19.66
N ALA A 218 -12.87 -14.40 20.21
CA ALA A 218 -11.76 -13.60 20.73
C ALA A 218 -10.92 -12.89 19.64
N LEU A 219 -11.09 -13.23 18.36
CA LEU A 219 -10.54 -12.51 17.22
C LEU A 219 -11.44 -11.33 16.85
N ARG A 220 -12.76 -11.56 16.75
CA ARG A 220 -13.78 -10.51 16.54
C ARG A 220 -13.77 -9.45 17.64
N GLU A 221 -13.66 -9.86 18.91
CA GLU A 221 -13.52 -8.94 20.06
C GLU A 221 -12.28 -8.01 19.97
N ARG A 222 -11.28 -8.36 19.15
CA ARG A 222 -10.10 -7.52 18.87
C ARG A 222 -10.20 -6.70 17.59
N GLY A 223 -11.28 -6.84 16.82
CA GLY A 223 -11.49 -6.16 15.53
C GLY A 223 -10.97 -6.91 14.30
N VAL A 224 -10.64 -8.21 14.40
CA VAL A 224 -10.39 -9.02 13.19
C VAL A 224 -11.74 -9.39 12.58
N ARG A 225 -11.95 -9.06 11.30
CA ARG A 225 -13.18 -9.43 10.57
C ARG A 225 -13.11 -10.92 10.26
N ILE A 226 -14.04 -11.69 10.83
CA ILE A 226 -14.25 -13.13 10.58
C ILE A 226 -15.75 -13.25 10.30
N PHE A 227 -16.16 -13.39 9.04
CA PHE A 227 -17.55 -13.17 8.62
C PHE A 227 -18.03 -14.11 7.50
N GLY A 228 -17.16 -14.96 6.97
CA GLY A 228 -17.47 -15.91 5.90
C GLY A 228 -18.63 -16.85 6.26
N PRO A 229 -19.55 -17.16 5.32
CA PRO A 229 -20.80 -17.86 5.58
C PRO A 229 -20.61 -19.33 6.01
N ARG A 230 -20.50 -19.52 7.33
CA ARG A 230 -20.21 -20.79 8.05
C ARG A 230 -18.74 -21.21 8.00
N ALA A 231 -17.83 -20.28 7.69
CA ALA A 231 -16.40 -20.51 7.69
C ALA A 231 -15.87 -20.81 9.11
N SER A 232 -14.84 -21.64 9.18
CA SER A 232 -13.92 -21.66 10.32
C SER A 232 -12.88 -20.54 10.17
N VAL A 233 -12.16 -20.16 11.23
CA VAL A 233 -11.12 -19.10 11.14
C VAL A 233 -10.07 -19.42 10.08
N ALA A 234 -9.76 -20.69 9.85
CA ALA A 234 -8.79 -21.09 8.84
C ALA A 234 -9.29 -20.99 7.40
N GLN A 235 -10.60 -20.94 7.19
CA GLN A 235 -11.21 -20.66 5.88
C GLN A 235 -11.46 -19.16 5.72
N ASP A 236 -11.90 -18.50 6.79
CA ASP A 236 -12.20 -17.07 6.81
C ASP A 236 -10.95 -16.17 6.71
N LEU A 237 -9.74 -16.69 6.88
CA LEU A 237 -8.51 -15.89 6.80
C LEU A 237 -7.83 -16.11 5.45
N GLU A 238 -7.75 -15.04 4.65
CA GLU A 238 -7.23 -15.04 3.27
C GLU A 238 -5.86 -14.33 3.22
N PRO A 239 -4.73 -15.07 3.13
CA PRO A 239 -3.39 -14.48 3.03
C PRO A 239 -3.02 -14.12 1.59
N GLU A 240 -2.62 -12.87 1.40
CA GLU A 240 -2.42 -12.24 0.10
C GLU A 240 -0.96 -11.79 -0.06
N TYR A 241 -0.48 -10.74 0.63
CA TYR A 241 0.90 -10.23 0.45
C TYR A 241 1.88 -10.61 1.58
N ILE A 242 3.15 -10.90 1.26
CA ILE A 242 4.18 -11.32 2.25
C ILE A 242 5.40 -10.38 2.34
N ALA A 243 5.57 -9.74 3.49
CA ALA A 243 6.79 -9.00 3.86
C ALA A 243 7.75 -9.86 4.70
N VAL A 244 8.87 -10.31 4.11
CA VAL A 244 9.91 -11.09 4.82
C VAL A 244 10.91 -10.18 5.52
N ALA A 245 11.12 -10.35 6.82
CA ALA A 245 12.09 -9.58 7.59
C ALA A 245 13.53 -9.91 7.17
N ALA A 246 14.45 -8.94 7.32
CA ALA A 246 15.85 -9.06 6.88
C ALA A 246 16.66 -10.16 7.59
N ASP A 247 16.17 -10.71 8.71
CA ASP A 247 16.75 -11.90 9.36
C ASP A 247 16.45 -13.21 8.61
N GLY A 248 15.39 -13.25 7.81
CA GLY A 248 14.86 -14.46 7.17
C GLY A 248 14.22 -15.46 8.15
N GLU A 249 13.91 -15.04 9.38
CA GLU A 249 13.30 -15.85 10.44
C GLU A 249 11.80 -15.54 10.60
N THR A 250 11.40 -14.28 10.39
CA THR A 250 10.01 -13.79 10.51
C THR A 250 9.47 -13.29 9.18
N ALA A 251 8.21 -13.60 8.88
CA ALA A 251 7.43 -12.93 7.83
C ALA A 251 6.16 -12.30 8.42
N TYR A 252 5.71 -11.23 7.79
CA TYR A 252 4.43 -10.57 8.04
C TYR A 252 3.56 -10.74 6.80
N VAL A 253 2.26 -10.90 6.98
CA VAL A 253 1.34 -11.28 5.90
C VAL A 253 0.04 -10.49 6.03
N SER A 254 -0.41 -9.84 4.95
CA SER A 254 -1.73 -9.19 4.91
C SER A 254 -2.85 -10.23 4.99
N LEU A 255 -3.98 -9.78 5.51
CA LEU A 255 -5.25 -10.49 5.59
C LEU A 255 -6.32 -9.41 5.32
N GLN A 256 -6.55 -9.13 4.04
CA GLN A 256 -6.99 -7.82 3.54
C GLN A 256 -8.44 -7.54 3.92
N GLU A 257 -9.35 -8.42 3.53
CA GLU A 257 -10.76 -8.50 3.93
C GLU A 257 -10.88 -8.68 5.45
N ASN A 258 -9.95 -9.39 6.08
CA ASN A 258 -9.95 -9.56 7.54
C ASN A 258 -9.55 -8.30 8.32
N ASN A 259 -9.06 -7.27 7.64
CA ASN A 259 -8.51 -6.04 8.21
C ASN A 259 -7.42 -6.35 9.27
N ALA A 260 -6.53 -7.29 8.95
CA ALA A 260 -5.56 -7.86 9.88
C ALA A 260 -4.18 -8.12 9.24
N ILE A 261 -3.18 -8.35 10.09
CA ILE A 261 -1.84 -8.83 9.69
C ILE A 261 -1.45 -10.05 10.53
N ALA A 262 -1.00 -11.12 9.88
CA ALA A 262 -0.44 -12.30 10.53
C ALA A 262 1.09 -12.20 10.67
N THR A 263 1.64 -12.80 11.73
CA THR A 263 3.10 -12.98 11.90
C THR A 263 3.45 -14.47 11.82
N VAL A 264 4.34 -14.82 10.88
CA VAL A 264 4.75 -16.20 10.57
C VAL A 264 6.20 -16.46 11.01
N ASP A 265 6.39 -17.54 11.78
CA ASP A 265 7.69 -18.15 12.03
C ASP A 265 8.07 -19.03 10.83
N ILE A 266 9.11 -18.64 10.10
CA ILE A 266 9.55 -19.28 8.86
C ILE A 266 10.28 -20.60 9.15
N GLU A 267 10.98 -20.71 10.28
CA GLU A 267 11.68 -21.95 10.65
C GLU A 267 10.67 -23.05 10.95
N ASN A 268 9.66 -22.75 11.77
CA ASN A 268 8.66 -23.72 12.19
C ASN A 268 7.47 -23.85 11.21
N ALA A 269 7.35 -22.95 10.23
CA ALA A 269 6.20 -22.83 9.32
C ALA A 269 4.90 -22.74 10.12
N ARG A 270 4.76 -21.66 10.90
CA ARG A 270 3.65 -21.49 11.83
C ARG A 270 3.21 -20.03 11.96
N VAL A 271 1.90 -19.79 11.93
CA VAL A 271 1.30 -18.51 12.34
C VAL A 271 1.42 -18.38 13.87
N THR A 272 2.03 -17.28 14.31
CA THR A 272 2.34 -17.02 15.74
C THR A 272 1.44 -15.96 16.35
N ALA A 273 0.94 -15.02 15.56
CA ALA A 273 0.01 -13.99 15.97
C ALA A 273 -0.84 -13.50 14.78
N ILE A 274 -2.01 -12.94 15.09
CA ILE A 274 -2.92 -12.25 14.16
C ILE A 274 -3.32 -10.95 14.86
N HIS A 275 -3.05 -9.83 14.20
CA HIS A 275 -3.25 -8.47 14.72
C HIS A 275 -4.31 -7.74 13.89
N ALA A 276 -5.40 -7.31 14.52
CA ALA A 276 -6.36 -6.41 13.88
C ALA A 276 -5.75 -5.02 13.70
N LEU A 277 -6.15 -4.33 12.64
CA LEU A 277 -5.58 -3.02 12.29
C LEU A 277 -6.37 -1.82 12.86
N GLY A 278 -7.60 -2.07 13.33
CA GLY A 278 -8.54 -1.06 13.80
C GLY A 278 -9.29 -0.39 12.65
N GLU A 279 -9.78 0.82 12.88
CA GLU A 279 -10.53 1.62 11.91
C GLU A 279 -10.02 3.07 11.87
N LYS A 280 -10.36 3.78 10.80
CA LYS A 280 -10.05 5.20 10.58
C LYS A 280 -11.35 6.00 10.65
N ASP A 281 -11.40 7.07 11.44
CA ASP A 281 -12.60 7.88 11.61
C ASP A 281 -12.60 9.04 10.60
N PHE A 282 -13.35 8.88 9.50
CA PHE A 282 -13.44 9.90 8.45
C PHE A 282 -14.19 11.19 8.90
N ASN A 283 -14.67 11.26 10.14
CA ASN A 283 -15.21 12.48 10.73
C ASN A 283 -14.11 13.35 11.40
N LEU A 284 -12.87 12.86 11.50
CA LEU A 284 -11.75 13.63 12.04
C LEU A 284 -11.23 14.67 11.03
N ALA A 285 -10.62 15.74 11.55
CA ALA A 285 -10.08 16.81 10.72
C ALA A 285 -8.81 16.34 10.00
N GLY A 286 -8.76 16.49 8.67
CA GLY A 286 -7.68 15.97 7.82
C GLY A 286 -7.80 14.47 7.53
N GLN A 287 -8.94 13.84 7.80
CA GLN A 287 -9.26 12.47 7.40
C GLN A 287 -10.56 12.44 6.57
N GLY A 288 -10.87 13.52 5.86
CA GLY A 288 -12.06 13.54 5.01
C GLY A 288 -11.91 12.56 3.84
N ILE A 289 -13.03 12.16 3.27
CA ILE A 289 -13.07 11.47 1.98
C ILE A 289 -14.04 12.19 1.06
N ASP A 290 -13.91 11.99 -0.23
CA ASP A 290 -15.01 12.17 -1.17
C ASP A 290 -15.85 10.88 -1.20
N PRO A 291 -17.10 10.89 -0.72
CA PRO A 291 -17.91 9.69 -0.53
C PRO A 291 -18.94 9.42 -1.65
N SER A 292 -18.93 10.20 -2.73
CA SER A 292 -19.94 10.14 -3.80
C SER A 292 -19.30 10.52 -5.13
N ASN A 293 -19.78 9.93 -6.21
CA ASN A 293 -19.42 10.25 -7.61
C ASN A 293 -20.42 11.22 -8.27
N SER A 294 -21.35 11.77 -7.47
CA SER A 294 -22.53 12.51 -7.96
C SER A 294 -22.56 13.98 -7.55
N ASP A 295 -21.57 14.47 -6.78
CA ASP A 295 -21.40 15.89 -6.47
C ASP A 295 -20.11 16.55 -6.98
N GLY A 296 -19.19 15.79 -7.57
CA GLY A 296 -17.87 16.27 -7.96
C GLY A 296 -16.99 16.52 -6.73
N LEU A 297 -15.71 16.83 -6.97
CA LEU A 297 -14.69 17.02 -5.93
C LEU A 297 -15.18 17.83 -4.71
N ASN A 298 -15.49 17.11 -3.63
CA ASN A 298 -16.03 17.57 -2.36
C ASN A 298 -15.58 16.67 -1.19
N ILE A 299 -14.27 16.42 -1.12
CA ILE A 299 -13.58 15.77 0.02
C ILE A 299 -13.99 16.43 1.34
N ARG A 300 -14.66 15.65 2.20
CA ARG A 300 -15.36 16.16 3.39
C ARG A 300 -15.32 15.16 4.53
N LYS A 301 -15.56 15.68 5.74
CA LYS A 301 -15.69 14.83 6.93
C LYS A 301 -17.06 14.17 6.94
N VAL A 302 -17.10 12.85 7.12
CA VAL A 302 -18.31 12.03 7.06
C VAL A 302 -18.43 11.13 8.30
N PRO A 303 -19.64 10.77 8.77
CA PRO A 303 -19.82 9.89 9.93
C PRO A 303 -19.68 8.41 9.53
N VAL A 304 -18.53 8.07 8.96
CA VAL A 304 -18.19 6.74 8.40
C VAL A 304 -16.79 6.38 8.87
N PHE A 305 -16.55 5.09 9.12
CA PHE A 305 -15.23 4.54 9.39
C PHE A 305 -14.64 3.89 8.14
N GLY A 306 -13.35 4.06 7.90
CA GLY A 306 -12.59 3.29 6.90
C GLY A 306 -11.90 2.10 7.55
N LEU A 307 -11.97 0.93 6.91
CA LEU A 307 -11.21 -0.25 7.32
C LEU A 307 -9.81 -0.19 6.68
N TYR A 308 -8.73 -0.53 7.39
CA TYR A 308 -7.38 -0.34 6.85
C TYR A 308 -7.03 -1.31 5.72
N GLN A 309 -7.46 -2.57 5.82
CA GLN A 309 -7.46 -3.56 4.73
C GLN A 309 -6.32 -3.42 3.70
N PRO A 310 -5.07 -3.68 4.11
CA PRO A 310 -3.96 -3.43 3.22
C PRO A 310 -3.65 -4.62 2.35
N ASP A 311 -3.54 -4.41 1.03
CA ASP A 311 -2.89 -5.37 0.14
C ASP A 311 -1.38 -5.33 0.40
N THR A 312 -0.66 -4.55 -0.41
CA THR A 312 0.78 -4.65 -0.40
C THR A 312 1.31 -4.18 0.96
N ILE A 313 2.14 -5.03 1.58
CA ILE A 313 2.88 -4.70 2.79
C ILE A 313 4.39 -4.81 2.59
N ALA A 314 5.14 -3.88 3.18
CA ALA A 314 6.60 -3.90 3.20
C ALA A 314 7.13 -3.79 4.63
N VAL A 315 8.18 -4.56 4.96
CA VAL A 315 8.84 -4.50 6.27
C VAL A 315 10.17 -3.75 6.17
N PHE A 316 10.40 -2.82 7.08
CA PHE A 316 11.69 -2.16 7.26
C PHE A 316 12.10 -2.12 8.73
N THR A 317 13.33 -1.68 8.98
CA THR A 317 13.86 -1.47 10.32
C THR A 317 14.40 -0.05 10.42
N ASP A 318 14.10 0.60 11.53
CA ASP A 318 14.66 1.88 11.95
C ASP A 318 15.24 1.68 13.38
N ASP A 319 16.51 2.02 13.55
CA ASP A 319 17.38 1.52 14.63
C ASP A 319 17.19 0.01 14.92
N ASP A 320 16.66 -0.36 16.09
CA ASP A 320 16.38 -1.73 16.53
C ASP A 320 14.88 -2.12 16.39
N THR A 321 14.03 -1.24 15.84
CA THR A 321 12.57 -1.45 15.75
C THR A 321 12.14 -1.78 14.33
N ARG A 322 11.34 -2.84 14.19
CA ARG A 322 10.70 -3.21 12.91
C ARG A 322 9.39 -2.47 12.72
N TYR A 323 9.18 -1.98 11.51
CA TYR A 323 7.98 -1.30 11.07
C TYR A 323 7.44 -1.97 9.81
N LEU A 324 6.12 -1.93 9.67
CA LEU A 324 5.40 -2.29 8.45
C LEU A 324 4.93 -1.00 7.80
N LEU A 325 5.11 -0.90 6.49
CA LEU A 325 4.41 0.01 5.62
C LEU A 325 3.24 -0.76 5.01
N THR A 326 2.04 -0.16 5.00
CA THR A 326 0.82 -0.79 4.48
C THR A 326 0.13 0.15 3.50
N ALA A 327 -0.26 -0.34 2.33
CA ALA A 327 -1.07 0.39 1.37
C ALA A 327 -2.53 0.02 1.60
N ASN A 328 -3.33 0.96 2.07
CA ASN A 328 -4.65 0.70 2.62
C ASN A 328 -5.73 0.78 1.52
N GLU A 329 -5.62 -0.14 0.55
CA GLU A 329 -6.45 -0.27 -0.67
C GLU A 329 -7.91 -0.53 -0.31
N GLY A 330 -8.18 -1.77 0.08
CA GLY A 330 -9.35 -2.27 0.77
C GLY A 330 -10.37 -2.95 -0.11
N ASP A 331 -10.58 -4.24 0.11
CA ASP A 331 -11.45 -5.08 -0.70
C ASP A 331 -12.67 -5.67 0.03
N ALA A 332 -13.61 -6.21 -0.75
CA ALA A 332 -14.92 -6.66 -0.30
C ALA A 332 -15.17 -8.07 -0.80
N ARG A 333 -15.67 -8.96 0.07
CA ARG A 333 -16.15 -10.27 -0.39
C ARG A 333 -17.48 -10.11 -1.14
N ASP A 334 -17.42 -9.95 -2.46
CA ASP A 334 -18.58 -9.90 -3.36
C ASP A 334 -18.58 -11.06 -4.36
N TYR A 335 -19.40 -12.08 -4.10
CA TYR A 335 -19.54 -13.26 -4.96
C TYR A 335 -21.02 -13.65 -5.15
N ASP A 336 -21.32 -14.38 -6.22
CA ASP A 336 -22.66 -14.92 -6.56
C ASP A 336 -23.41 -15.59 -5.38
N GLY A 337 -22.68 -16.26 -4.48
CA GLY A 337 -23.19 -16.99 -3.32
C GLY A 337 -23.27 -16.19 -2.01
N PHE A 338 -22.50 -15.12 -1.88
CA PHE A 338 -22.48 -14.21 -0.72
C PHE A 338 -21.76 -12.91 -1.11
N SER A 339 -22.41 -11.79 -0.79
CA SER A 339 -21.85 -10.46 -0.84
C SER A 339 -21.98 -9.82 0.53
N GLU A 340 -20.95 -9.11 0.98
CA GLU A 340 -21.06 -8.19 2.11
C GLU A 340 -21.27 -6.72 1.70
N GLU A 341 -21.21 -6.38 0.42
CA GLU A 341 -21.36 -4.99 -0.03
C GLU A 341 -22.83 -4.51 0.00
N ALA A 342 -23.02 -3.26 0.39
CA ALA A 342 -24.23 -2.50 0.12
C ALA A 342 -23.89 -1.02 -0.17
N ASP A 343 -24.78 -0.34 -0.88
CA ASP A 343 -24.79 1.12 -0.95
C ASP A 343 -25.34 1.66 0.38
N ALA A 344 -24.79 2.74 0.94
CA ALA A 344 -25.24 3.25 2.24
C ALA A 344 -26.70 3.75 2.25
N LYS A 345 -27.33 3.97 1.09
CA LYS A 345 -28.78 4.25 0.97
C LYS A 345 -29.70 3.03 1.12
N ASP A 346 -29.16 1.82 0.96
CA ASP A 346 -29.94 0.57 1.00
C ASP A 346 -30.04 -0.07 2.40
N VAL A 347 -29.21 0.39 3.35
CA VAL A 347 -29.31 0.03 4.78
C VAL A 347 -30.27 0.95 5.55
N THR A 348 -30.78 0.50 6.71
CA THR A 348 -31.53 1.37 7.62
C THR A 348 -30.56 1.92 8.67
N LEU A 349 -30.54 3.23 8.89
CA LEU A 349 -29.68 3.88 9.90
C LEU A 349 -30.47 4.14 11.19
N ASP A 350 -29.91 3.85 12.38
CA ASP A 350 -30.59 4.13 13.66
C ASP A 350 -30.93 5.64 13.75
N PRO A 351 -32.21 6.02 13.84
CA PRO A 351 -32.62 7.42 13.91
C PRO A 351 -32.16 8.15 15.19
N GLN A 352 -31.63 7.46 16.20
CA GLN A 352 -31.00 8.07 17.37
C GLN A 352 -29.55 8.48 17.10
N VAL A 353 -28.79 7.67 16.36
CA VAL A 353 -27.40 7.99 15.96
C VAL A 353 -27.39 8.91 14.73
N PHE A 354 -28.23 8.63 13.74
CA PHE A 354 -28.34 9.34 12.48
C PHE A 354 -29.71 10.06 12.34
N PRO A 355 -30.01 11.09 13.16
CA PRO A 355 -31.28 11.82 13.10
C PRO A 355 -31.50 12.60 11.77
N ASN A 356 -30.48 12.63 10.91
CA ASN A 356 -30.47 13.19 9.56
C ASN A 356 -30.25 12.13 8.47
N ALA A 357 -30.51 10.84 8.73
CA ALA A 357 -30.33 9.71 7.81
C ALA A 357 -30.76 10.02 6.36
N ALA A 358 -31.98 10.52 6.17
CA ALA A 358 -32.51 10.85 4.84
C ALA A 358 -31.69 11.88 4.04
N ALA A 359 -30.86 12.71 4.69
CA ALA A 359 -29.95 13.64 4.02
C ALA A 359 -28.51 13.10 3.90
N LEU A 360 -28.17 12.04 4.64
CA LEU A 360 -26.93 11.28 4.46
C LEU A 360 -27.06 10.27 3.32
N GLN A 361 -28.26 9.69 3.13
CA GLN A 361 -28.55 8.66 2.14
C GLN A 361 -29.00 9.22 0.77
N GLU A 362 -28.87 10.53 0.53
CA GLU A 362 -28.96 11.07 -0.83
C GLU A 362 -27.72 10.64 -1.63
N ASP A 363 -27.88 10.35 -2.92
CA ASP A 363 -26.80 9.91 -3.83
C ASP A 363 -25.56 10.84 -3.72
N SER A 364 -25.78 12.16 -3.79
CA SER A 364 -24.78 13.23 -3.62
C SER A 364 -24.24 13.43 -2.19
N ALA A 365 -24.50 12.52 -1.25
CA ALA A 365 -24.15 12.66 0.16
C ALA A 365 -23.25 11.50 0.61
N LEU A 366 -23.84 10.37 1.01
CA LEU A 366 -23.19 9.06 1.18
C LEU A 366 -23.96 7.97 0.41
N GLY A 367 -25.03 8.30 -0.32
CA GLY A 367 -26.03 7.33 -0.76
C GLY A 367 -25.43 6.17 -1.55
N ASP A 368 -24.54 6.46 -2.49
CA ASP A 368 -23.81 5.48 -3.31
C ASP A 368 -22.58 4.88 -2.63
N LEU A 369 -22.15 5.39 -1.46
CA LEU A 369 -20.93 4.96 -0.78
C LEU A 369 -21.01 3.46 -0.43
N LYS A 370 -20.04 2.69 -0.93
CA LYS A 370 -19.90 1.27 -0.63
C LYS A 370 -19.51 1.05 0.82
N ILE A 371 -20.31 0.22 1.49
CA ILE A 371 -20.12 -0.18 2.88
C ILE A 371 -20.18 -1.69 3.03
N THR A 372 -19.57 -2.21 4.09
CA THR A 372 -19.82 -3.60 4.52
C THR A 372 -21.09 -3.71 5.38
N THR A 373 -21.83 -4.78 5.13
CA THR A 373 -23.01 -5.22 5.89
C THR A 373 -22.65 -6.19 7.03
N THR A 374 -21.36 -6.55 7.19
CA THR A 374 -20.90 -7.46 8.26
C THR A 374 -20.50 -6.74 9.54
N LEU A 375 -20.54 -5.40 9.53
CA LEU A 375 -20.34 -4.48 10.64
C LEU A 375 -21.44 -3.40 10.60
N GLY A 376 -21.62 -2.65 11.69
CA GLY A 376 -22.51 -1.47 11.73
C GLY A 376 -23.79 -1.64 12.54
N ASP A 377 -24.40 -2.82 12.49
CA ASP A 377 -25.53 -3.24 13.35
C ASP A 377 -24.97 -3.91 14.62
N ALA A 378 -24.85 -3.13 15.71
CA ALA A 378 -24.16 -3.55 16.92
C ALA A 378 -25.05 -4.34 17.89
N ASP A 379 -26.38 -4.18 17.84
CA ASP A 379 -27.33 -4.88 18.72
C ASP A 379 -28.20 -5.94 18.02
N ASN A 380 -28.05 -6.07 16.70
CA ASN A 380 -28.64 -7.07 15.80
C ASN A 380 -30.16 -6.89 15.61
N ASP A 381 -30.64 -5.64 15.56
CA ASP A 381 -32.05 -5.32 15.28
C ASP A 381 -32.35 -4.95 13.81
N GLY A 382 -31.31 -4.67 13.01
CA GLY A 382 -31.37 -4.35 11.59
C GLY A 382 -31.25 -2.86 11.25
N ASP A 383 -31.23 -1.97 12.25
CA ASP A 383 -30.79 -0.58 12.10
C ASP A 383 -29.26 -0.51 12.33
N TYR A 384 -28.56 0.42 11.66
CA TYR A 384 -27.10 0.56 11.73
C TYR A 384 -26.72 1.76 12.64
N GLU A 385 -25.90 1.52 13.67
CA GLU A 385 -25.30 2.56 14.52
C GLU A 385 -23.99 3.12 13.94
N ALA A 386 -23.35 2.42 13.01
CA ALA A 386 -22.12 2.85 12.37
C ALA A 386 -22.06 2.37 10.91
N LEU A 387 -21.29 3.10 10.09
CA LEU A 387 -21.03 2.75 8.70
C LEU A 387 -19.54 2.50 8.53
N TYR A 388 -19.20 1.45 7.78
CA TYR A 388 -17.82 1.03 7.53
C TYR A 388 -17.61 0.90 6.02
N ALA A 389 -16.82 1.80 5.45
CA ALA A 389 -16.41 1.76 4.05
C ALA A 389 -15.12 0.94 3.89
N TYR A 390 -14.94 0.38 2.70
CA TYR A 390 -13.74 -0.36 2.32
C TYR A 390 -12.57 0.60 2.11
N GLY A 391 -11.39 0.19 2.58
CA GLY A 391 -10.17 0.96 2.47
C GLY A 391 -10.06 2.15 3.42
N ALA A 392 -8.84 2.44 3.85
CA ALA A 392 -8.53 3.67 4.58
C ALA A 392 -8.00 4.77 3.66
N ARG A 393 -7.94 4.53 2.33
CA ARG A 393 -7.61 5.49 1.27
C ARG A 393 -6.27 6.21 1.48
N SER A 394 -5.29 5.49 2.02
CA SER A 394 -4.06 6.04 2.62
C SER A 394 -2.93 5.02 2.63
N PHE A 395 -1.75 5.42 3.08
CA PHE A 395 -0.76 4.46 3.59
C PHE A 395 -0.58 4.64 5.10
N SER A 396 -0.26 3.55 5.80
CA SER A 396 0.12 3.61 7.22
C SER A 396 1.55 3.12 7.45
N ILE A 397 2.17 3.64 8.51
CA ILE A 397 3.33 3.03 9.16
C ILE A 397 2.86 2.42 10.48
N ARG A 398 3.19 1.14 10.71
CA ARG A 398 2.79 0.35 11.89
C ARG A 398 4.00 -0.30 12.54
N ARG A 399 3.99 -0.48 13.86
CA ARG A 399 5.02 -1.24 14.57
C ARG A 399 4.82 -2.74 14.31
N ALA A 400 5.83 -3.43 13.80
CA ALA A 400 5.68 -4.83 13.36
C ALA A 400 5.55 -5.84 14.52
N ALA A 401 5.71 -5.43 15.78
CA ALA A 401 5.58 -6.31 16.94
C ALA A 401 4.13 -6.54 17.38
N ASP A 402 3.24 -5.61 17.05
CA ASP A 402 1.85 -5.54 17.53
C ASP A 402 0.86 -4.99 16.48
N ALA A 403 1.34 -4.63 15.28
CA ALA A 403 0.64 -3.88 14.22
C ALA A 403 0.08 -2.50 14.67
N ALA A 404 0.56 -1.96 15.79
CA ALA A 404 0.08 -0.69 16.31
C ALA A 404 0.42 0.46 15.35
N LEU A 405 -0.58 1.31 15.07
CA LEU A 405 -0.43 2.47 14.20
C LEU A 405 0.60 3.47 14.77
N VAL A 406 1.50 3.93 13.90
CA VAL A 406 2.54 4.94 14.20
C VAL A 406 2.25 6.22 13.41
N TYR A 407 1.89 6.07 12.13
CA TYR A 407 1.48 7.15 11.24
C TYR A 407 0.43 6.65 10.25
N ASP A 408 -0.45 7.53 9.81
CA ASP A 408 -1.37 7.34 8.68
C ASP A 408 -1.34 8.61 7.82
N SER A 409 -1.37 8.46 6.49
CA SER A 409 -1.37 9.61 5.56
C SER A 409 -2.71 10.34 5.47
N ALA A 410 -3.68 9.99 6.30
CA ALA A 410 -4.88 10.77 6.51
C ALA A 410 -5.64 10.99 5.17
N ASP A 411 -6.04 12.20 4.79
CA ASP A 411 -6.68 12.49 3.49
C ASP A 411 -5.70 12.92 2.37
N ASP A 412 -4.38 12.79 2.57
CA ASP A 412 -3.35 13.30 1.65
C ASP A 412 -3.55 12.85 0.20
N PHE A 413 -3.89 11.57 -0.04
CA PHE A 413 -3.98 11.02 -1.40
C PHE A 413 -5.09 11.69 -2.23
N GLU A 414 -6.30 11.76 -1.70
CA GLU A 414 -7.41 12.45 -2.38
C GLU A 414 -7.16 13.96 -2.49
N GLN A 415 -6.58 14.58 -1.46
CA GLN A 415 -6.21 16.00 -1.52
C GLN A 415 -5.21 16.26 -2.66
N ILE A 416 -4.21 15.38 -2.86
CA ILE A 416 -3.20 15.51 -3.90
C ILE A 416 -3.78 15.23 -5.29
N THR A 417 -4.59 14.17 -5.46
CA THR A 417 -5.21 13.85 -6.76
C THR A 417 -6.22 14.93 -7.16
N GLY A 418 -7.08 15.35 -6.22
CA GLY A 418 -8.05 16.43 -6.38
C GLY A 418 -7.40 17.77 -6.74
N GLN A 419 -6.36 18.19 -6.02
CA GLN A 419 -5.63 19.44 -6.34
C GLN A 419 -4.95 19.40 -7.72
N ARG A 420 -4.56 18.22 -8.20
CA ARG A 420 -3.84 18.04 -9.45
C ARG A 420 -4.74 17.92 -10.68
N TYR A 421 -5.86 17.20 -10.54
CA TYR A 421 -6.72 16.81 -11.66
C TYR A 421 -8.10 17.48 -11.65
N GLY A 422 -8.53 18.10 -10.55
CA GLY A 422 -9.86 18.72 -10.43
C GLY A 422 -10.94 17.70 -10.76
N ASP A 423 -11.83 18.03 -11.69
CA ASP A 423 -12.91 17.17 -12.20
C ASP A 423 -12.45 15.78 -12.72
N GLY A 424 -11.14 15.56 -12.94
CA GLY A 424 -10.57 14.27 -13.38
C GLY A 424 -9.88 13.46 -12.28
N PHE A 425 -10.04 13.84 -11.00
CA PHE A 425 -9.55 13.05 -9.85
C PHE A 425 -10.37 11.76 -9.66
N ASN A 426 -9.85 10.80 -8.88
CA ASN A 426 -10.51 9.52 -8.56
C ASN A 426 -11.12 8.81 -9.78
N ALA A 427 -10.53 8.99 -10.97
CA ALA A 427 -10.92 8.25 -12.16
C ALA A 427 -10.48 6.79 -12.04
N ASP A 428 -11.30 5.89 -12.56
CA ASP A 428 -11.02 4.46 -12.69
C ASP A 428 -9.71 4.20 -13.49
N ASN A 429 -9.09 3.03 -13.42
CA ASN A 429 -7.93 2.71 -14.29
C ASN A 429 -8.36 2.33 -15.71
N THR A 430 -9.62 1.91 -15.89
CA THR A 430 -10.21 1.53 -17.18
C THR A 430 -11.04 2.64 -17.86
N SER A 431 -11.55 3.60 -17.10
CA SER A 431 -12.29 4.80 -17.58
C SER A 431 -11.45 6.08 -17.37
N ASN A 432 -11.64 7.14 -18.16
CA ASN A 432 -11.11 8.48 -17.83
C ASN A 432 -12.19 9.43 -17.26
N ASP A 433 -13.37 8.89 -16.93
CA ASP A 433 -14.42 9.65 -16.29
C ASP A 433 -14.00 9.85 -14.81
N GLY A 434 -13.96 11.11 -14.37
CA GLY A 434 -13.50 11.49 -13.04
C GLY A 434 -14.61 11.39 -12.00
N ASP A 435 -14.22 11.28 -10.73
CA ASP A 435 -15.09 11.02 -9.57
C ASP A 435 -15.64 9.58 -9.50
N ASP A 436 -15.52 8.78 -10.58
CA ASP A 436 -16.01 7.39 -10.73
C ASP A 436 -15.70 6.43 -9.57
N ARG A 437 -14.62 6.66 -8.79
CA ARG A 437 -14.21 5.80 -7.65
C ARG A 437 -14.49 6.38 -6.27
N SER A 438 -14.99 7.61 -6.16
CA SER A 438 -15.20 8.29 -4.88
C SER A 438 -16.26 7.63 -4.00
N ASP A 439 -17.34 7.12 -4.60
CA ASP A 439 -18.35 6.28 -3.91
C ASP A 439 -17.83 4.88 -3.55
N ASN A 440 -16.66 4.47 -4.06
CA ASN A 440 -16.07 3.15 -3.81
C ASN A 440 -14.90 3.28 -2.80
N LYS A 441 -13.68 2.98 -3.24
CA LYS A 441 -12.45 2.96 -2.43
C LYS A 441 -11.52 4.15 -2.76
N GLY A 442 -11.98 5.08 -3.61
CA GLY A 442 -11.34 6.37 -3.90
C GLY A 442 -10.01 6.25 -4.67
N PRO A 443 -8.86 6.61 -4.07
CA PRO A 443 -7.57 6.60 -4.76
C PRO A 443 -6.94 5.20 -4.87
N GLU A 444 -7.42 4.20 -4.12
CA GLU A 444 -6.96 2.79 -4.13
C GLU A 444 -5.43 2.64 -4.15
N PRO A 445 -4.77 2.93 -3.02
CA PRO A 445 -3.33 2.74 -2.90
C PRO A 445 -3.00 1.26 -2.80
N GLU A 446 -2.29 0.75 -3.81
CA GLU A 446 -2.03 -0.66 -4.02
C GLU A 446 -0.53 -0.96 -3.83
N ALA A 447 0.23 -1.00 -4.92
CA ALA A 447 1.63 -1.39 -4.90
C ALA A 447 2.53 -0.60 -3.92
N LEU A 448 3.39 -1.28 -3.15
CA LEU A 448 4.45 -0.63 -2.36
C LEU A 448 5.87 -1.01 -2.77
N ALA A 449 6.77 -0.04 -2.63
CA ALA A 449 8.19 -0.30 -2.38
C ALA A 449 8.76 0.62 -1.30
N THR A 450 9.84 0.19 -0.65
CA THR A 450 10.70 1.08 0.12
C THR A 450 12.14 1.04 -0.40
N GLY A 451 12.82 2.18 -0.34
CA GLY A 451 14.20 2.33 -0.78
C GLY A 451 14.99 3.25 0.14
N VAL A 452 16.32 3.17 0.09
CA VAL A 452 17.22 4.10 0.77
C VAL A 452 18.10 4.80 -0.25
N ILE A 453 18.12 6.14 -0.19
CA ILE A 453 18.86 7.00 -1.12
C ILE A 453 19.60 8.05 -0.29
N ASP A 454 20.95 8.10 -0.37
CA ASP A 454 21.83 8.92 0.48
C ASP A 454 21.52 8.86 2.00
N GLY A 455 21.05 7.71 2.48
CA GLY A 455 20.71 7.50 3.89
C GLY A 455 19.34 8.04 4.32
N ARG A 456 18.53 8.59 3.40
CA ARG A 456 17.09 8.83 3.61
C ARG A 456 16.28 7.63 3.12
N ARG A 457 15.25 7.24 3.87
CA ARG A 457 14.34 6.16 3.49
C ARG A 457 13.11 6.74 2.81
N TYR A 458 12.78 6.21 1.64
CA TYR A 458 11.61 6.60 0.86
C TYR A 458 10.60 5.45 0.77
N ALA A 459 9.32 5.81 0.82
CA ALA A 459 8.21 4.96 0.41
C ALA A 459 7.74 5.39 -0.98
N PHE A 460 7.41 4.40 -1.81
CA PHE A 460 6.77 4.56 -3.11
C PHE A 460 5.45 3.79 -3.04
N ILE A 461 4.33 4.47 -3.28
CA ILE A 461 2.98 3.92 -3.13
C ILE A 461 2.24 4.11 -4.46
N GLY A 462 1.94 3.03 -5.18
CA GLY A 462 1.10 3.04 -6.37
C GLY A 462 -0.33 3.40 -6.00
N LEU A 463 -1.02 4.12 -6.87
CA LEU A 463 -2.47 4.30 -6.81
C LEU A 463 -3.05 3.57 -8.02
N GLU A 464 -3.79 2.49 -7.82
CA GLU A 464 -4.20 1.57 -8.88
C GLU A 464 -5.07 2.30 -9.92
N ARG A 465 -6.21 2.88 -9.46
CA ARG A 465 -7.21 3.55 -10.31
C ARG A 465 -6.67 4.82 -10.95
N MET A 466 -6.45 5.88 -10.16
CA MET A 466 -5.97 7.17 -10.64
C MET A 466 -4.59 7.09 -11.32
N SER A 467 -3.87 5.99 -11.09
CA SER A 467 -2.58 5.63 -11.69
C SER A 467 -1.40 6.48 -11.19
N GLY A 468 -0.19 6.03 -11.54
CA GLY A 468 1.04 6.60 -10.99
C GLY A 468 1.32 6.23 -9.53
N PHE A 469 2.30 6.88 -8.92
CA PHE A 469 2.74 6.58 -7.55
C PHE A 469 3.11 7.83 -6.75
N MET A 470 2.70 7.84 -5.49
CA MET A 470 3.07 8.80 -4.46
C MET A 470 4.45 8.47 -3.89
N VAL A 471 5.17 9.50 -3.42
CA VAL A 471 6.49 9.34 -2.80
C VAL A 471 6.58 10.13 -1.51
N TYR A 472 6.98 9.45 -0.43
CA TYR A 472 7.18 10.03 0.90
C TYR A 472 8.58 9.75 1.40
N ASP A 473 9.21 10.72 2.06
CA ASP A 473 10.37 10.49 2.89
C ASP A 473 9.89 9.98 4.26
N ILE A 474 10.14 8.71 4.53
CA ILE A 474 9.74 8.01 5.76
C ILE A 474 10.92 7.83 6.73
N THR A 475 11.98 8.64 6.59
CA THR A 475 13.15 8.61 7.50
C THR A 475 12.75 8.96 8.94
N ALA A 476 11.72 9.80 9.13
CA ALA A 476 11.09 10.03 10.42
C ALA A 476 9.75 9.28 10.47
N VAL A 477 9.73 8.07 11.04
CA VAL A 477 8.56 7.17 11.01
C VAL A 477 7.28 7.73 11.67
N GLU A 478 7.41 8.71 12.58
CA GLU A 478 6.27 9.39 13.24
C GLU A 478 5.81 10.66 12.48
N ALA A 479 6.58 11.11 11.49
CA ALA A 479 6.28 12.28 10.66
C ALA A 479 6.89 12.18 9.24
N PRO A 480 6.40 11.26 8.39
CA PRO A 480 6.74 11.26 6.97
C PRO A 480 6.48 12.60 6.28
N GLU A 481 7.33 12.94 5.31
CA GLU A 481 7.18 14.13 4.48
C GLU A 481 6.78 13.74 3.05
N PHE A 482 5.66 14.26 2.52
CA PHE A 482 5.32 14.10 1.11
C PHE A 482 6.38 14.77 0.22
N VAL A 483 6.82 14.05 -0.82
CA VAL A 483 7.89 14.49 -1.73
C VAL A 483 7.32 14.87 -3.09
N THR A 484 6.58 13.95 -3.72
CA THR A 484 6.03 14.14 -5.06
C THR A 484 5.02 13.05 -5.41
N TYR A 485 4.18 13.31 -6.41
CA TYR A 485 3.30 12.34 -7.05
C TYR A 485 3.71 12.23 -8.52
N ILE A 486 4.07 11.04 -8.98
CA ILE A 486 4.47 10.79 -10.37
C ILE A 486 3.37 10.00 -11.06
N ASN A 487 2.75 10.62 -12.06
CA ASN A 487 1.74 9.99 -12.91
C ASN A 487 1.98 10.51 -14.34
N ASN A 488 2.09 9.60 -15.31
CA ASN A 488 2.29 9.88 -16.73
C ASN A 488 1.04 9.60 -17.59
N ARG A 489 -0.09 9.27 -16.94
CA ARG A 489 -1.40 9.11 -17.56
C ARG A 489 -1.89 10.40 -18.21
N ASP A 490 -2.48 10.27 -19.38
CA ASP A 490 -3.08 11.32 -20.19
C ASP A 490 -4.60 11.09 -20.28
N LEU A 491 -5.36 11.82 -19.46
CA LEU A 491 -6.83 11.67 -19.36
C LEU A 491 -7.57 12.13 -20.62
N ASP A 492 -6.92 12.89 -21.52
CA ASP A 492 -7.49 13.25 -22.83
C ASP A 492 -7.36 12.10 -23.86
N VAL A 493 -6.71 10.98 -23.51
CA VAL A 493 -6.47 9.84 -24.39
C VAL A 493 -7.20 8.59 -23.88
N ASP A 494 -8.03 8.05 -24.76
CA ASP A 494 -8.73 6.76 -24.63
C ASP A 494 -7.81 5.66 -24.02
N PRO A 495 -8.14 5.09 -22.85
CA PRO A 495 -7.30 4.10 -22.16
C PRO A 495 -7.15 2.80 -22.98
N GLU A 496 -8.21 2.35 -23.67
CA GLU A 496 -8.18 1.19 -24.57
C GLU A 496 -7.25 1.39 -25.78
N SER A 497 -6.82 2.61 -26.08
CA SER A 497 -5.93 2.88 -27.22
C SER A 497 -4.49 2.41 -27.01
N GLY A 498 -4.12 2.02 -25.79
CA GLY A 498 -2.75 1.68 -25.38
C GLY A 498 -1.78 2.86 -25.38
N ARG A 499 -2.29 4.10 -25.56
CA ARG A 499 -1.51 5.34 -25.68
C ARG A 499 -1.72 6.32 -24.53
N ALA A 500 -2.59 6.00 -23.57
CA ALA A 500 -2.94 6.87 -22.45
C ALA A 500 -1.85 7.00 -21.37
N GLY A 501 -0.70 6.33 -21.52
CA GLY A 501 0.35 6.29 -20.49
C GLY A 501 0.33 4.96 -19.73
N ASP A 502 0.66 5.00 -18.45
CA ASP A 502 0.59 3.85 -17.54
C ASP A 502 -0.72 3.89 -16.71
N LEU A 503 -1.37 2.73 -16.59
CA LEU A 503 -2.67 2.49 -15.95
C LEU A 503 -2.61 1.22 -15.08
N GLY A 504 -3.17 1.26 -13.87
CA GLY A 504 -3.16 0.15 -12.90
C GLY A 504 -1.79 -0.21 -12.30
N PRO A 505 -1.07 0.68 -11.58
CA PRO A 505 0.22 0.36 -10.95
C PRO A 505 0.11 -0.72 -9.86
N GLU A 506 0.46 -1.94 -10.23
CA GLU A 506 0.20 -3.16 -9.47
C GLU A 506 1.42 -3.68 -8.69
N SER A 507 2.63 -3.40 -9.19
CA SER A 507 3.84 -3.72 -8.45
C SER A 507 4.93 -2.69 -8.65
N ILE A 508 5.66 -2.40 -7.57
CA ILE A 508 6.77 -1.46 -7.58
C ILE A 508 8.02 -2.17 -7.04
N VAL A 509 9.12 -2.08 -7.78
CA VAL A 509 10.43 -2.57 -7.35
C VAL A 509 11.41 -1.42 -7.27
N PHE A 510 11.91 -1.14 -6.06
CA PHE A 510 13.06 -0.28 -5.85
C PHE A 510 14.36 -1.02 -6.21
N ILE A 511 15.15 -0.44 -7.11
CA ILE A 511 16.47 -0.92 -7.51
C ILE A 511 17.50 0.01 -6.87
N SER A 512 18.33 -0.54 -5.98
CA SER A 512 19.35 0.22 -5.26
C SER A 512 20.41 0.78 -6.21
N ALA A 513 21.18 1.78 -5.76
CA ALA A 513 22.29 2.31 -6.55
C ALA A 513 23.41 1.26 -6.80
N ASP A 514 23.62 0.33 -5.85
CA ASP A 514 24.61 -0.74 -5.95
C ASP A 514 24.18 -1.85 -6.95
N ASP A 515 22.86 -2.03 -7.10
CA ASP A 515 22.24 -3.03 -7.98
C ASP A 515 21.88 -2.48 -9.37
N SER A 516 22.00 -1.16 -9.57
CA SER A 516 21.52 -0.47 -10.77
C SER A 516 22.39 -0.74 -12.02
N PRO A 517 21.80 -0.76 -13.23
CA PRO A 517 22.55 -0.68 -14.48
C PRO A 517 23.24 0.68 -14.72
N ILE A 518 22.98 1.71 -13.89
CA ILE A 518 23.65 3.01 -13.94
C ILE A 518 24.39 3.26 -12.62
N ASP A 519 25.71 3.47 -12.71
CA ASP A 519 26.58 3.82 -11.58
C ASP A 519 25.98 4.95 -10.71
N ASP A 520 25.97 4.75 -9.39
CA ASP A 520 25.50 5.70 -8.35
C ASP A 520 24.05 6.21 -8.53
N GLN A 521 23.21 5.52 -9.33
CA GLN A 521 21.85 5.96 -9.64
C GLN A 521 20.80 4.86 -9.36
N PRO A 522 20.00 4.97 -8.29
CA PRO A 522 18.89 4.06 -8.07
C PRO A 522 17.75 4.26 -9.08
N LEU A 523 16.99 3.19 -9.32
CA LEU A 523 15.84 3.17 -10.21
C LEU A 523 14.59 2.70 -9.45
N LEU A 524 13.43 2.97 -10.04
CA LEU A 524 12.15 2.35 -9.69
C LEU A 524 11.62 1.65 -10.93
N ALA A 525 11.21 0.39 -10.82
CA ALA A 525 10.41 -0.29 -11.84
C ALA A 525 8.96 -0.35 -11.37
N VAL A 526 8.02 -0.03 -12.25
CA VAL A 526 6.58 -0.06 -11.97
C VAL A 526 5.91 -0.94 -13.03
N GLY A 527 5.24 -2.01 -12.60
CA GLY A 527 4.29 -2.80 -13.40
C GLY A 527 2.92 -2.13 -13.40
N ASN A 528 2.24 -2.11 -14.55
CA ASN A 528 0.99 -1.38 -14.74
C ASN A 528 0.03 -2.26 -15.56
N GLU A 529 -0.91 -2.90 -14.87
CA GLU A 529 -1.53 -4.15 -15.33
C GLU A 529 -2.66 -3.96 -16.35
N VAL A 530 -3.46 -2.90 -16.21
CA VAL A 530 -4.45 -2.46 -17.21
C VAL A 530 -3.80 -1.98 -18.51
N SER A 531 -2.68 -1.25 -18.42
CA SER A 531 -2.00 -0.69 -19.60
C SER A 531 -0.98 -1.63 -20.28
N GLY A 532 -0.74 -2.81 -19.69
CA GLY A 532 0.18 -3.78 -20.24
C GLY A 532 1.65 -3.36 -20.17
N SER A 533 2.06 -2.48 -19.24
CA SER A 533 3.36 -1.78 -19.32
C SER A 533 4.24 -1.88 -18.08
N THR A 534 5.55 -1.88 -18.34
CA THR A 534 6.58 -1.80 -17.30
C THR A 534 7.43 -0.57 -17.55
N THR A 535 7.39 0.40 -16.63
CA THR A 535 8.09 1.68 -16.77
C THR A 535 9.20 1.80 -15.73
N LEU A 536 10.39 2.20 -16.20
CA LEU A 536 11.51 2.55 -15.33
C LEU A 536 11.52 4.04 -15.04
N TYR A 537 11.83 4.39 -13.80
CA TYR A 537 12.05 5.77 -13.35
C TYR A 537 13.42 5.90 -12.72
N ARG A 538 14.11 6.98 -13.05
CA ARG A 538 15.37 7.41 -12.45
C ARG A 538 15.13 8.23 -11.20
N LEU A 539 15.85 7.90 -10.14
CA LEU A 539 15.79 8.58 -8.86
C LEU A 539 17.07 9.42 -8.70
N HIS A 540 16.95 10.74 -8.65
CA HIS A 540 18.06 11.69 -8.59
C HIS A 540 17.94 12.62 -7.37
N LEU A 541 18.92 12.62 -6.46
CA LEU A 541 19.00 13.68 -5.46
C LEU A 541 19.70 14.91 -6.03
N ILE A 542 18.94 15.99 -6.17
CA ILE A 542 19.48 17.32 -6.48
C ILE A 542 19.63 18.11 -5.18
N ALA A 543 20.76 18.79 -5.00
CA ALA A 543 20.86 19.82 -3.95
C ALA A 543 19.81 20.91 -4.25
N ALA A 544 19.02 21.32 -3.25
CA ALA A 544 18.10 22.43 -3.43
C ALA A 544 18.88 23.68 -3.88
N SER A 545 18.55 24.18 -5.07
CA SER A 545 19.08 25.43 -5.57
C SER A 545 18.52 26.58 -4.75
N ALA A 546 19.39 27.48 -4.28
CA ALA A 546 18.99 28.71 -3.59
C ALA A 546 18.27 29.73 -4.52
N ASP A 547 18.14 29.42 -5.80
CA ASP A 547 17.68 30.30 -6.86
C ASP A 547 16.17 30.15 -7.16
N ASN A 548 15.31 30.40 -6.17
CA ASN A 548 13.87 30.58 -6.41
C ASN A 548 13.32 31.93 -5.91
N ASP A 549 14.21 32.86 -5.50
CA ASP A 549 13.85 34.19 -4.97
C ASP A 549 14.18 35.34 -5.96
N SER A 550 14.52 35.02 -7.22
CA SER A 550 14.95 36.01 -8.23
C SER A 550 13.98 36.18 -9.41
N MET A 551 12.71 35.79 -9.27
CA MET A 551 11.64 36.08 -10.25
C MET A 551 10.59 37.09 -9.75
N GLN A 552 10.98 37.99 -8.84
CA GLN A 552 10.20 39.19 -8.48
C GLN A 552 11.02 40.49 -8.52
N ASP A 553 11.96 40.66 -9.46
CA ASP A 553 12.53 42.00 -9.71
C ASP A 553 13.00 42.22 -11.17
N SER A 554 12.05 42.24 -12.12
CA SER A 554 12.31 42.67 -13.50
C SER A 554 11.09 43.33 -14.19
N MET A 555 10.33 44.13 -13.43
CA MET A 555 9.16 44.90 -13.91
C MET A 555 9.18 46.35 -13.35
N ALA A 556 10.37 46.95 -13.18
CA ALA A 556 10.49 48.28 -12.58
C ALA A 556 11.73 49.13 -12.97
N ASP A 557 12.19 49.08 -14.23
CA ASP A 557 12.77 50.29 -14.88
C ASP A 557 12.97 50.10 -16.39
N ASP A 558 12.36 50.99 -17.18
CA ASP A 558 12.96 51.59 -18.39
C ASP A 558 12.02 52.69 -18.91
N GLY A 559 12.53 53.93 -18.95
CA GLY A 559 11.85 55.14 -19.45
C GLY A 559 12.78 55.99 -20.29
#